data_AF-A0A2I0VNM0-F1
#
_entry.id   AF-A0A2I0VNM0-F1
#
_cell.length_a   1.000
_cell.length_b   1.000
_cell.length_c   1.000
_cell.angle_alpha   90.00
_cell.angle_beta   90.00
_cell.angle_gamma   90.00
#
_symmetry.space_group_name_H-M   'P 1'
#
loop_
_entity.id
_entity.type
_entity.pdbx_description
1 polymer ?
#
loop_
_entity_poly.entity_id
_entity_poly.type
_entity_poly.pdbx_seq_one_letter_code
_entity_poly.pdbx_strand_id
1 'polypeptide(L)'
;MMSETQSRASTVRSEDIDKHLQLFLRLKPLRFEGTVEPRAAEEWLRRLEKTFDGMQCPPDRKVPLAVFLLDGEAERWWIGQQ
;
A
#
# COMPACT_ATOMS: atom_id res chain seq x y z
N MET A 1 4.86 -24.36 41.64
CA MET A 1 3.77 -24.02 40.72
C MET A 1 4.37 -23.17 39.61
N MET A 2 4.62 -23.78 38.46
CA MET A 2 5.14 -23.10 37.27
C MET A 2 4.00 -22.34 36.61
N SER A 3 4.22 -21.08 36.25
CA SER A 3 3.57 -20.48 35.08
C SER A 3 4.49 -19.40 34.54
N GLU A 4 5.48 -19.86 33.79
CA GLU A 4 6.27 -19.08 32.86
C GLU A 4 5.38 -18.53 31.74
N THR A 5 5.62 -17.28 31.40
CA THR A 5 5.47 -16.61 30.10
C THR A 5 4.55 -17.22 29.04
N GLN A 6 3.59 -16.43 28.54
CA GLN A 6 3.36 -16.35 27.10
C GLN A 6 2.98 -14.93 26.70
N SER A 7 4.01 -14.15 26.37
CA SER A 7 3.89 -13.03 25.45
C SER A 7 3.21 -13.54 24.18
N ARG A 8 1.98 -13.11 23.88
CA ARG A 8 1.39 -13.30 22.55
C ARG A 8 1.90 -12.22 21.62
N ALA A 9 3.21 -12.23 21.38
CA ALA A 9 3.73 -11.80 20.09
C ALA A 9 3.18 -12.82 19.07
N SER A 10 2.02 -12.51 18.48
CA SER A 10 1.50 -13.32 17.38
C SER A 10 2.31 -12.95 16.15
N THR A 11 3.42 -13.65 15.99
CA THR A 11 4.14 -13.80 14.74
C THR A 11 3.15 -14.06 13.59
N VAL A 12 3.19 -13.16 12.62
CA VAL A 12 2.66 -13.20 11.25
C VAL A 12 2.19 -14.59 10.80
N ARG A 13 0.89 -14.74 10.49
CA ARG A 13 0.47 -15.79 9.54
C ARG A 13 0.69 -15.27 8.13
N SER A 14 1.77 -15.73 7.52
CA SER A 14 2.23 -15.36 6.19
C SER A 14 1.43 -16.03 5.05
N GLU A 15 0.34 -16.74 5.34
CA GLU A 15 -0.33 -17.62 4.36
C GLU A 15 -1.52 -16.96 3.64
N ASP A 16 -1.96 -15.79 4.09
CA ASP A 16 -2.88 -14.92 3.35
C ASP A 16 -2.08 -13.71 2.85
N ILE A 17 -1.50 -13.78 1.65
CA ILE A 17 -1.18 -12.52 0.97
C ILE A 17 -2.53 -11.80 0.84
N ASP A 18 -2.68 -10.67 1.52
CA ASP A 18 -3.92 -9.90 1.62
C ASP A 18 -4.66 -9.95 0.27
N LYS A 19 -5.89 -10.47 0.26
CA LYS A 19 -6.70 -10.62 -0.97
C LYS A 19 -6.74 -9.31 -1.77
N HIS A 20 -6.69 -8.16 -1.10
CA HIS A 20 -6.63 -6.86 -1.74
C HIS A 20 -5.26 -6.62 -2.36
N LEU A 21 -4.16 -6.95 -1.67
CA LEU A 21 -2.82 -6.89 -2.25
C LEU A 21 -2.70 -7.79 -3.49
N GLN A 22 -3.20 -9.02 -3.44
CA GLN A 22 -3.22 -9.92 -4.59
C GLN A 22 -4.00 -9.34 -5.77
N LEU A 23 -5.22 -8.86 -5.52
CA LEU A 23 -6.05 -8.25 -6.55
C LEU A 23 -5.42 -6.96 -7.09
N PHE A 24 -4.84 -6.15 -6.22
CA PHE A 24 -4.15 -4.92 -6.56
C PHE A 24 -2.96 -5.18 -7.48
N LEU A 25 -2.07 -6.11 -7.13
CA LEU A 25 -0.95 -6.51 -7.98
C LEU A 25 -1.43 -7.07 -9.33
N ARG A 26 -2.53 -7.83 -9.35
CA ARG A 26 -3.12 -8.36 -10.59
C ARG A 26 -3.65 -7.24 -11.51
N LEU A 27 -4.16 -6.15 -10.94
CA LEU A 27 -4.63 -4.98 -11.68
C LEU A 27 -3.49 -4.12 -12.26
N LYS A 28 -2.22 -4.43 -11.91
CA LYS A 28 -1.02 -3.74 -12.39
C LYS A 28 -1.15 -2.22 -12.33
N PRO A 29 -1.45 -1.64 -11.16
CA PRO A 29 -1.58 -0.21 -10.99
C PRO A 29 -0.27 0.51 -11.35
N LEU A 30 -0.41 1.76 -11.78
CA LEU A 30 0.71 2.59 -12.22
C LEU A 30 1.57 3.01 -11.03
N ARG A 31 2.89 2.82 -11.14
CA ARG A 31 3.86 3.40 -10.20
C ARG A 31 3.91 4.92 -10.33
N PHE A 32 4.39 5.57 -9.29
CA PHE A 32 4.58 7.01 -9.23
C PHE A 32 5.94 7.36 -8.65
N GLU A 33 6.81 7.89 -9.51
CA GLU A 33 8.17 8.31 -9.12
C GLU A 33 8.21 9.75 -8.59
N GLY A 34 7.10 10.48 -8.69
CA GLY A 34 7.04 11.93 -8.49
C GLY A 34 6.84 12.68 -9.82
N THR A 35 6.37 13.92 -9.74
CA THR A 35 6.24 14.82 -10.90
C THR A 35 6.19 16.27 -10.44
N VAL A 36 6.69 17.19 -11.27
CA VAL A 36 6.55 18.64 -11.08
C VAL A 36 5.24 19.20 -11.62
N GLU A 37 4.52 18.43 -12.43
CA GLU A 37 3.24 18.82 -13.04
C GLU A 37 2.06 18.36 -12.16
N PRO A 38 1.31 19.28 -11.52
CA PRO A 38 0.22 18.91 -10.63
C PRO A 38 -0.86 18.04 -11.29
N ARG A 39 -1.19 18.32 -12.56
CA ARG A 39 -2.21 17.55 -13.29
C ARG A 39 -1.82 16.09 -13.49
N ALA A 40 -0.53 15.81 -13.62
CA ALA A 40 -0.04 14.43 -13.77
C ALA A 40 -0.18 13.66 -12.45
N ALA A 41 0.06 14.31 -11.31
CA ALA A 41 -0.16 13.73 -9.99
C ALA A 41 -1.65 13.48 -9.71
N GLU A 42 -2.51 14.46 -10.04
CA GLU A 42 -3.97 14.30 -9.92
C GLU A 42 -4.50 13.15 -10.77
N GLU A 43 -4.05 13.05 -12.02
CA GLU A 43 -4.48 11.99 -12.92
C GLU A 43 -3.96 10.61 -12.49
N TRP A 44 -2.77 10.52 -11.87
CA TRP A 44 -2.31 9.29 -11.22
C TRP A 44 -3.22 8.91 -10.04
N LEU A 45 -3.52 9.86 -9.16
CA LEU A 45 -4.37 9.62 -7.99
C LEU A 45 -5.78 9.18 -8.39
N ARG A 46 -6.39 9.84 -9.38
CA ARG A 46 -7.71 9.48 -9.92
C ARG A 46 -7.76 8.05 -10.46
N ARG A 47 -6.68 7.61 -11.13
CA ARG A 47 -6.56 6.22 -11.61
C ARG A 47 -6.41 5.22 -10.47
N LEU A 48 -5.67 5.59 -9.43
CA LEU A 48 -5.52 4.78 -8.22
C LEU A 48 -6.85 4.65 -7.47
N GLU A 49 -7.60 5.74 -7.30
CA GLU A 49 -8.93 5.72 -6.67
C GLU A 49 -9.91 4.83 -7.43
N LYS A 50 -9.95 4.93 -8.77
CA LYS A 50 -10.77 4.04 -9.60
C LYS A 50 -10.41 2.56 -9.40
N THR A 51 -9.13 2.26 -9.19
CA THR A 51 -8.66 0.90 -8.90
C THR A 51 -9.19 0.43 -7.55
N PHE A 52 -9.10 1.27 -6.51
CA PHE A 52 -9.63 0.97 -5.18
C PHE A 52 -11.14 0.74 -5.18
N ASP A 53 -11.89 1.55 -5.91
CA ASP A 53 -13.35 1.39 -6.00
C ASP A 53 -13.72 0.09 -6.72
N GLY A 54 -13.03 -0.22 -7.82
CA GLY A 54 -13.26 -1.46 -8.59
C GLY A 54 -13.00 -2.75 -7.79
N MET A 55 -12.07 -2.70 -6.84
CA MET A 55 -11.76 -3.84 -5.95
C MET A 55 -12.49 -3.78 -4.60
N GLN A 56 -13.35 -2.78 -4.38
CA GLN A 56 -14.02 -2.52 -3.09
C GLN A 56 -13.03 -2.46 -1.92
N CYS A 57 -11.90 -1.76 -2.12
CA CYS A 57 -10.81 -1.68 -1.15
C CYS A 57 -11.28 -0.98 0.15
N PRO A 58 -11.07 -1.59 1.33
CA PRO A 58 -11.45 -0.97 2.59
C PRO A 58 -10.53 0.21 2.93
N PRO A 59 -11.02 1.25 3.64
CA PRO A 59 -10.26 2.50 3.86
C PRO A 59 -8.90 2.30 4.52
N ASP A 60 -8.78 1.37 5.46
CA ASP A 60 -7.53 1.04 6.19
C ASP A 60 -6.44 0.44 5.28
N ARG A 61 -6.81 -0.07 4.11
CA ARG A 61 -5.88 -0.66 3.14
C ARG A 61 -5.46 0.29 2.02
N LYS A 62 -6.17 1.40 1.81
CA LYS A 62 -5.87 2.35 0.72
C LYS A 62 -4.47 2.94 0.84
N VAL A 63 -4.08 3.42 2.02
CA VAL A 63 -2.76 4.05 2.22
C VAL A 63 -1.62 3.04 2.05
N PRO A 64 -1.60 1.88 2.72
CA PRO A 64 -0.52 0.89 2.51
C PRO A 64 -0.35 0.46 1.04
N LEU A 65 -1.46 0.30 0.31
CA LEU A 65 -1.42 -0.06 -1.12
C LEU A 65 -0.94 1.10 -2.00
N ALA A 66 -1.32 2.34 -1.68
CA ALA A 66 -0.85 3.53 -2.39
C ALA A 66 0.66 3.72 -2.21
N VAL A 67 1.16 3.55 -0.98
CA VAL A 67 2.58 3.64 -0.65
C VAL A 67 3.41 2.62 -1.43
N PHE A 68 2.87 1.40 -1.62
CA PHE A 68 3.53 0.37 -2.43
C PHE A 68 3.77 0.78 -3.90
N LEU A 69 3.05 1.77 -4.41
CA LEU A 69 3.21 2.28 -5.78
C LEU A 69 4.14 3.48 -5.89
N LEU A 70 4.53 4.07 -4.76
CA LEU A 70 5.54 5.11 -4.76
C LEU A 70 6.87 4.47 -5.09
N ASP A 71 7.64 5.14 -5.94
CA ASP A 71 8.97 4.73 -6.36
C ASP A 71 9.85 5.98 -6.42
N GLY A 72 11.15 5.83 -6.65
CA GLY A 72 12.04 6.95 -6.92
C GLY A 72 11.96 8.08 -5.89
N GLU A 73 11.67 9.30 -6.33
CA GLU A 73 11.65 10.48 -5.46
C GLU A 73 10.44 10.50 -4.53
N ALA A 74 9.29 10.03 -5.02
CA ALA A 74 8.07 9.98 -4.23
C ALA A 74 8.19 9.00 -3.06
N GLU A 75 8.86 7.85 -3.26
CA GLU A 75 9.15 6.92 -2.15
C GLU A 75 10.08 7.58 -1.12
N ARG A 76 11.19 8.20 -1.57
CA ARG A 76 12.14 8.89 -0.69
C ARG A 76 11.46 9.97 0.16
N TRP A 77 10.62 10.79 -0.47
CA TRP A 77 9.82 11.80 0.22
C TRP A 77 8.89 11.16 1.27
N TRP A 78 8.22 10.06 0.95
CA TRP A 78 7.30 9.37 1.86
C TRP A 78 7.99 8.79 3.10
N ILE A 79 9.17 8.19 2.93
CA ILE A 79 9.96 7.63 4.04
C ILE A 79 10.76 8.70 4.81
N GLY A 80 10.67 9.96 4.40
CA GLY A 80 11.41 11.07 5.00
C GLY A 80 12.90 11.05 4.73
N GLN A 81 13.36 10.31 3.71
CA GLN A 81 14.74 10.41 3.22
C GLN A 81 14.84 11.62 2.29
N GLN A 82 15.56 12.65 2.74
CA GLN A 82 15.96 13.80 1.94
C GLN A 82 17.48 13.91 1.94
#